data_AF-A0A1V6Y571-F1
#
_entry.id   AF-A0A1V6Y571-F1
#
_cell.length_a   1.000
_cell.length_b   1.000
_cell.length_c   1.000
_cell.angle_alpha   90.00
_cell.angle_beta   90.00
_cell.angle_gamma   90.00
#
_symmetry.space_group_name_H-M   'P 1'
#
loop_
_entity.id
_entity.type
_entity.pdbx_description
1 polymer ?
#
loop_
_entity_poly.entity_id
_entity_poly.type
_entity_poly.pdbx_seq_one_letter_code
_entity_poly.pdbx_strand_id
1 'polypeptide(L)'
;MNASSSAQQTEMSNSDLIELETWEEIYKEECLNFKASLETQAGILRNTSEGADRIKDVRKELISLSHQAERIKEAAFEMVDETPDSVYVRNATPEWLASRFGDPQLEQICISMEYSLDRLAFELRSDPSMDLMVAGHLEQMMDDIEMDFL
;
A
#
# COMPACT_ATOMS: atom_id res chain seq x y z
N MET A 1 45.70 -44.00 -27.00
CA MET A 1 45.93 -42.57 -26.74
C MET A 1 44.59 -41.86 -27.00
N ASN A 2 44.00 -41.34 -25.92
CA ASN A 2 43.20 -40.10 -25.74
C ASN A 2 42.36 -39.58 -26.94
N ALA A 3 41.11 -39.11 -26.80
CA ALA A 3 40.28 -38.78 -25.64
C ALA A 3 38.80 -38.62 -26.08
N SER A 4 37.89 -38.82 -25.13
CA SER A 4 36.49 -38.34 -25.16
C SER A 4 36.39 -36.85 -25.48
N SER A 5 35.30 -36.43 -26.12
CA SER A 5 34.56 -35.26 -25.61
C SER A 5 33.13 -35.25 -26.12
N SER A 6 32.20 -35.37 -25.17
CA SER A 6 30.78 -35.15 -25.30
C SER A 6 30.50 -33.71 -25.70
N ALA A 7 29.81 -33.49 -26.82
CA ALA A 7 29.14 -32.23 -27.06
C ALA A 7 27.84 -32.23 -26.25
N GLN A 8 27.94 -31.77 -24.99
CA GLN A 8 26.78 -31.37 -24.21
C GLN A 8 26.11 -30.22 -24.96
N GLN A 9 24.92 -30.46 -25.51
CA GLN A 9 23.97 -29.38 -25.76
C GLN A 9 23.57 -28.87 -24.38
N THR A 10 24.14 -27.74 -24.00
CA THR A 10 23.64 -26.91 -22.93
C THR A 10 22.27 -26.42 -23.36
N GLU A 11 21.22 -27.18 -23.03
CA GLU A 11 19.91 -26.59 -22.84
C GLU A 11 20.07 -25.59 -21.69
N MET A 12 20.15 -24.30 -22.03
CA MET A 12 19.81 -23.21 -21.12
C MET A 12 18.36 -23.42 -20.73
N SER A 13 18.13 -24.29 -19.74
CA SER A 13 16.82 -24.45 -19.14
C SER A 13 16.63 -23.29 -18.19
N ASN A 14 15.91 -22.27 -18.68
CA ASN A 14 15.20 -21.22 -17.94
C ASN A 14 15.48 -21.23 -16.43
N SER A 15 16.54 -20.53 -16.01
CA SER A 15 16.48 -19.94 -14.68
C SER A 15 15.41 -18.88 -14.74
N ASP A 16 14.30 -19.16 -14.06
CA ASP A 16 13.32 -18.23 -13.54
C ASP A 16 13.79 -16.77 -13.69
N LEU A 17 13.36 -16.13 -14.78
CA LEU A 17 13.29 -14.69 -14.85
C LEU A 17 12.23 -14.32 -13.81
N ILE A 18 12.67 -14.20 -12.56
CA ILE A 18 11.95 -13.39 -11.59
C ILE A 18 11.95 -12.01 -12.24
N GLU A 19 10.82 -11.65 -12.87
CA GLU A 19 10.59 -10.26 -13.22
C GLU A 19 10.80 -9.47 -11.93
N LEU A 20 11.87 -8.68 -11.89
CA LEU A 20 12.09 -7.75 -10.80
C LEU A 20 10.92 -6.77 -10.88
N GLU A 21 9.99 -6.90 -9.94
CA GLU A 21 8.92 -5.93 -9.74
C GLU A 21 9.53 -4.53 -9.70
N THR A 22 9.04 -3.68 -10.57
CA THR A 22 9.45 -2.27 -10.61
C THR A 22 8.86 -1.54 -9.41
N TRP A 23 9.51 -0.47 -8.95
CA TRP A 23 8.94 0.38 -7.90
C TRP A 23 7.59 0.99 -8.28
N GLU A 24 7.34 1.17 -9.58
CA GLU A 24 6.02 1.53 -10.11
C GLU A 24 4.96 0.45 -9.82
N GLU A 25 5.27 -0.82 -10.06
CA GLU A 25 4.37 -1.94 -9.77
C GLU A 25 4.15 -2.11 -8.27
N ILE A 26 5.22 -1.99 -7.47
CA ILE A 26 5.14 -2.06 -6.00
C ILE A 26 4.27 -0.93 -5.46
N TYR A 27 4.51 0.32 -5.87
CA TYR A 27 3.70 1.47 -5.42
C TYR A 27 2.23 1.27 -5.76
N LYS A 28 1.95 0.81 -6.99
CA LYS A 28 0.58 0.52 -7.44
C LYS A 28 -0.06 -0.58 -6.61
N GLU A 29 0.64 -1.69 -6.39
CA GLU A 29 0.12 -2.82 -5.62
C GLU A 29 -0.17 -2.42 -4.17
N GLU A 30 0.76 -1.71 -3.52
CA GLU A 30 0.56 -1.25 -2.15
C GLU A 30 -0.67 -0.36 -2.02
N CYS A 31 -0.85 0.59 -2.92
CA CYS A 31 -2.02 1.45 -2.90
C CYS A 31 -3.34 0.69 -3.18
N LEU A 32 -3.35 -0.26 -4.12
CA LEU A 32 -4.54 -1.07 -4.41
C LEU A 32 -4.91 -1.96 -3.21
N ASN A 33 -3.93 -2.63 -2.63
CA ASN A 33 -4.12 -3.49 -1.47
C ASN A 33 -4.61 -2.68 -0.27
N PHE A 34 -4.01 -1.51 -0.03
CA PHE A 34 -4.42 -0.61 1.04
C PHE A 34 -5.87 -0.14 0.88
N LYS A 35 -6.26 0.33 -0.31
CA LYS A 35 -7.65 0.73 -0.59
C LYS A 35 -8.64 -0.42 -0.41
N ALA A 36 -8.33 -1.59 -0.95
CA ALA A 36 -9.20 -2.77 -0.82
C ALA A 36 -9.38 -3.20 0.65
N SER A 37 -8.30 -3.14 1.43
CA SER A 37 -8.35 -3.45 2.86
C SER A 37 -9.14 -2.40 3.64
N LEU A 38 -8.95 -1.10 3.38
CA LEU A 38 -9.77 -0.03 3.96
C LEU A 38 -11.26 -0.22 3.67
N GLU A 39 -11.62 -0.49 2.40
CA GLU A 39 -13.01 -0.74 1.98
C GLU A 39 -13.60 -1.94 2.72
N THR A 40 -12.84 -3.03 2.81
CA THR A 40 -13.25 -4.26 3.52
C THR A 40 -13.53 -3.96 4.99
N GLN A 41 -12.63 -3.25 5.67
CA GLN A 41 -12.81 -2.92 7.09
C GLN A 41 -13.97 -1.96 7.32
N ALA A 42 -14.15 -0.96 6.45
CA ALA A 42 -15.30 -0.05 6.50
C ALA A 42 -16.62 -0.82 6.34
N GLY A 43 -16.67 -1.77 5.40
CA GLY A 43 -17.82 -2.66 5.18
C GLY A 43 -18.16 -3.50 6.41
N ILE A 44 -17.16 -4.12 7.04
CA ILE A 44 -17.32 -4.90 8.28
C ILE A 44 -17.91 -4.01 9.39
N LEU A 45 -17.36 -2.81 9.58
CA LEU A 45 -17.79 -1.88 10.63
C LEU A 45 -19.21 -1.35 10.40
N ARG A 46 -19.61 -1.13 9.15
CA ARG A 46 -21.00 -0.75 8.82
C ARG A 46 -21.99 -1.89 9.06
N ASN A 47 -21.55 -3.13 8.94
CA ASN A 47 -22.38 -4.30 9.14
C ASN A 47 -22.36 -4.81 10.60
N THR A 48 -23.23 -4.26 11.43
CA THR A 48 -23.34 -4.59 12.86
C THR A 48 -23.82 -6.02 13.16
N SER A 49 -24.13 -6.82 12.15
CA SER A 49 -24.55 -8.22 12.31
C SER A 49 -23.38 -9.18 12.62
N GLU A 50 -22.15 -8.75 12.38
CA GLU A 50 -20.96 -9.54 12.70
C GLU A 50 -20.66 -9.49 14.21
N GLY A 51 -20.27 -10.61 14.81
CA GLY A 51 -20.09 -10.74 16.27
C GLY A 51 -18.96 -9.89 16.85
N ALA A 52 -18.77 -9.93 18.17
CA ALA A 52 -17.75 -9.11 18.87
C ALA A 52 -16.30 -9.41 18.43
N ASP A 53 -16.03 -10.60 17.89
CA ASP A 53 -14.71 -11.00 17.37
C ASP A 53 -14.28 -10.14 16.17
N ARG A 54 -15.23 -9.60 15.39
CA ARG A 54 -14.93 -8.70 14.27
C ARG A 54 -14.08 -7.51 14.69
N ILE A 55 -14.36 -6.93 15.87
CA ILE A 55 -13.67 -5.72 16.35
C ILE A 55 -12.20 -6.02 16.60
N LYS A 56 -11.89 -7.21 17.10
CA LYS A 56 -10.51 -7.62 17.33
C LYS A 56 -9.76 -7.77 16.02
N ASP A 57 -10.41 -8.32 15.00
CA ASP A 57 -9.79 -8.53 13.70
C ASP A 57 -9.65 -7.22 12.93
N VAL A 58 -10.67 -6.35 12.94
CA VAL A 58 -10.57 -4.99 12.38
C VAL A 58 -9.43 -4.22 13.05
N ARG A 59 -9.31 -4.23 14.39
CA ARG A 59 -8.20 -3.55 15.07
C ARG A 59 -6.83 -4.01 14.61
N LYS A 60 -6.64 -5.33 14.41
CA LYS A 60 -5.36 -5.84 13.89
C LYS A 60 -5.12 -5.37 12.47
N GLU A 61 -6.17 -5.35 11.65
CA GLU A 61 -6.05 -4.89 10.27
C GLU A 61 -5.72 -3.41 10.20
N LEU A 62 -6.31 -2.58 11.07
CA LEU A 62 -5.95 -1.16 11.15
C LEU A 62 -4.47 -0.93 11.50
N ILE A 63 -3.88 -1.77 12.38
CA ILE A 63 -2.44 -1.73 12.67
C ILE A 63 -1.61 -2.26 11.49
N SER A 64 -2.13 -3.20 10.71
CA SER A 64 -1.46 -3.66 9.49
C SER A 64 -1.44 -2.56 8.43
N LEU A 65 -2.58 -1.88 8.27
CA LEU A 65 -2.76 -0.75 7.37
C LEU A 65 -1.85 0.43 7.77
N SER A 66 -1.62 0.71 9.06
CA SER A 66 -0.72 1.80 9.45
C SER A 66 0.70 1.58 8.92
N HIS A 67 1.24 0.37 9.05
CA HIS A 67 2.52 0.01 8.42
C HIS A 67 2.47 0.03 6.89
N GLN A 68 1.33 -0.31 6.29
CA GLN A 68 1.18 -0.26 4.85
C GLN A 68 1.21 1.19 4.31
N ALA A 69 0.72 2.17 5.06
CA ALA A 69 0.87 3.59 4.70
C ALA A 69 2.34 4.02 4.62
N GLU A 70 3.20 3.50 5.51
CA GLU A 70 4.65 3.70 5.46
C GLU A 70 5.25 3.06 4.20
N ARG A 71 4.86 1.82 3.86
CA ARG A 71 5.32 1.13 2.64
C ARG A 71 4.92 1.85 1.36
N ILE A 72 3.72 2.44 1.32
CA ILE A 72 3.27 3.28 0.20
C ILE A 72 4.20 4.47 0.00
N LYS A 73 4.53 5.18 1.10
CA LYS A 73 5.46 6.31 1.07
C LYS A 73 6.84 5.89 0.54
N GLU A 74 7.40 4.81 1.07
CA GLU A 74 8.70 4.27 0.63
C GLU A 74 8.68 3.92 -0.85
N ALA A 75 7.68 3.15 -1.30
CA ALA A 75 7.57 2.75 -2.70
C ALA A 75 7.43 3.94 -3.65
N ALA A 76 6.71 4.99 -3.25
CA ALA A 76 6.58 6.20 -4.06
C ALA A 76 7.90 6.96 -4.21
N PHE A 77 8.69 7.06 -3.14
CA PHE A 77 9.98 7.75 -3.18
C PHE A 77 11.03 6.96 -3.96
N GLU A 78 11.07 5.64 -3.77
CA GLU A 78 11.92 4.77 -4.59
C GLU A 78 11.50 4.80 -6.07
N MET A 79 10.19 4.89 -6.37
CA MET A 79 9.70 5.08 -7.73
C MET A 79 10.18 6.41 -8.34
N VAL A 80 10.21 7.50 -7.58
CA VAL A 80 10.74 8.80 -8.02
C VAL A 80 12.24 8.72 -8.32
N ASP A 81 13.00 8.05 -7.45
CA ASP A 81 14.45 7.98 -7.54
C ASP A 81 14.93 7.03 -8.65
N GLU A 82 14.33 5.85 -8.75
CA GLU A 82 14.77 4.77 -9.65
C GLU A 82 14.00 4.77 -10.98
N THR A 83 12.75 5.24 -11.00
CA THR A 83 11.87 5.25 -12.19
C THR A 83 11.22 6.62 -12.44
N PRO A 84 12.02 7.71 -12.58
CA PRO A 84 11.49 9.08 -12.71
C PRO A 84 10.64 9.32 -13.97
N ASP A 85 10.79 8.45 -14.99
CA ASP A 85 10.02 8.51 -16.23
C ASP A 85 8.67 7.76 -16.15
N SER A 86 8.34 7.14 -15.01
CA SER A 86 7.08 6.43 -14.79
C SER A 86 5.87 7.33 -15.02
N VAL A 87 4.75 6.72 -15.42
CA VAL A 87 3.52 7.47 -15.71
C VAL A 87 3.05 8.22 -14.46
N TYR A 88 3.18 7.60 -13.28
CA TYR A 88 2.83 8.20 -12.00
C TYR A 88 3.66 9.44 -11.69
N VAL A 89 4.99 9.37 -11.81
CA VAL A 89 5.87 10.53 -11.54
C VAL A 89 5.60 11.67 -12.53
N ARG A 90 5.35 11.35 -13.79
CA ARG A 90 5.06 12.34 -14.83
C ARG A 90 3.70 13.03 -14.67
N ASN A 91 2.72 12.31 -14.16
CA ASN A 91 1.36 12.79 -13.97
C ASN A 91 1.11 13.32 -12.55
N ALA A 92 2.04 13.10 -11.62
CA ALA A 92 1.97 13.66 -10.28
C ALA A 92 1.92 15.19 -10.33
N THR A 93 1.08 15.78 -9.48
CA THR A 93 1.12 17.22 -9.27
C THR A 93 2.50 17.59 -8.71
N PRO A 94 3.05 18.77 -9.07
CA PRO A 94 4.37 19.17 -8.59
C PRO A 94 4.49 19.09 -7.06
N GLU A 95 3.43 19.37 -6.32
CA GLU A 95 3.42 19.33 -4.86
C GLU A 95 3.30 17.92 -4.26
N TRP A 96 2.83 16.93 -5.03
CA TRP A 96 2.65 15.56 -4.55
C TRP A 96 3.97 14.86 -4.23
N LEU A 97 4.91 14.93 -5.18
CA LEU A 97 6.21 14.24 -5.11
C LEU A 97 7.42 15.18 -5.02
N ALA A 98 7.30 16.46 -5.42
CA ALA A 98 8.47 17.33 -5.40
C ALA A 98 8.75 17.87 -4.00
N SER A 99 9.81 17.36 -3.36
CA SER A 99 10.46 18.10 -2.29
C SER A 99 11.45 19.10 -2.88
N ARG A 100 11.07 20.39 -2.94
CA ARG A 100 12.03 21.47 -3.22
C ARG A 100 12.39 22.30 -1.99
N PHE A 101 11.52 22.36 -0.97
CA PHE A 101 11.70 23.17 0.25
C PHE A 101 10.90 22.65 1.49
N GLY A 102 10.45 21.39 1.50
CA GLY A 102 9.65 20.80 2.60
C GLY A 102 9.21 19.36 2.31
N ASP A 103 8.51 18.73 3.26
CA ASP A 103 7.99 17.35 3.16
C ASP A 103 6.94 17.26 2.02
N PRO A 104 7.05 16.31 1.08
CA PRO A 104 6.06 16.10 0.02
C PRO A 104 4.65 15.94 0.59
N GLN A 105 3.61 16.39 -0.14
CA GLN A 105 2.22 16.20 0.31
C GLN A 105 1.91 14.72 0.57
N LEU A 106 2.43 13.83 -0.28
CA LEU A 106 2.28 12.39 -0.09
C LEU A 106 2.87 11.92 1.25
N GLU A 107 4.05 12.41 1.65
CA GLU A 107 4.66 12.03 2.93
C GLU A 107 3.76 12.44 4.10
N GLN A 108 3.22 13.67 4.06
CA GLN A 108 2.33 14.11 5.13
C GLN A 108 1.00 13.38 5.17
N ILE A 109 0.46 13.00 4.01
CA ILE A 109 -0.74 12.16 3.92
C ILE A 109 -0.45 10.78 4.52
N CYS A 110 0.65 10.13 4.14
CA CYS A 110 1.01 8.82 4.67
C CYS A 110 1.26 8.84 6.20
N ILE A 111 1.98 9.85 6.72
CA ILE A 111 2.19 10.03 8.17
C ILE A 111 0.85 10.25 8.89
N SER A 112 -0.04 11.07 8.31
CA SER A 112 -1.37 11.31 8.86
C SER A 112 -2.22 10.05 8.89
N MET A 113 -2.16 9.24 7.83
CA MET A 113 -2.86 7.95 7.74
C MET A 113 -2.33 6.95 8.75
N GLU A 114 -1.00 6.77 8.83
CA GLU A 114 -0.34 5.89 9.80
C GLU A 114 -0.81 6.21 11.22
N TYR A 115 -0.68 7.46 11.64
CA TYR A 115 -1.09 7.90 12.98
C TYR A 115 -2.59 7.70 13.22
N SER A 116 -3.41 8.04 12.21
CA SER A 116 -4.86 7.93 12.32
C SER A 116 -5.31 6.48 12.44
N LEU A 117 -4.74 5.56 11.67
CA LEU A 117 -5.06 4.13 11.71
C LEU A 117 -4.70 3.50 13.06
N ASP A 118 -3.50 3.79 13.58
CA ASP A 118 -3.07 3.35 14.91
C ASP A 118 -4.00 3.87 16.01
N ARG A 119 -4.37 5.16 15.93
CA ARG A 119 -5.31 5.76 16.87
C ARG A 119 -6.69 5.13 16.78
N LEU A 120 -7.22 4.92 15.57
CA LEU A 120 -8.53 4.30 15.34
C LEU A 120 -8.56 2.85 15.85
N ALA A 121 -7.46 2.09 15.70
CA ALA A 121 -7.33 0.75 16.26
C ALA A 121 -7.47 0.75 17.80
N PHE A 122 -6.93 1.77 18.48
CA PHE A 122 -7.07 1.92 19.93
C PHE A 122 -8.47 2.41 20.35
N GLU A 123 -9.06 3.31 19.58
CA GLU A 123 -10.35 3.94 19.87
C GLU A 123 -11.54 3.04 19.57
N LEU A 124 -11.46 2.20 18.53
CA LEU A 124 -12.52 1.27 18.15
C LEU A 124 -12.83 0.37 19.35
N ARG A 125 -14.01 0.46 19.95
CA ARG A 125 -14.45 -0.31 21.13
C ARG A 125 -15.72 -1.08 20.80
N SER A 126 -16.23 -1.90 21.72
CA SER A 126 -17.53 -2.57 21.57
C SER A 126 -18.73 -1.61 21.65
N ASP A 127 -18.58 -0.39 21.16
CA ASP A 127 -19.63 0.64 21.06
C ASP A 127 -19.99 0.82 19.58
N PRO A 128 -21.22 0.48 19.16
CA PRO A 128 -21.66 0.58 17.77
C PRO A 128 -21.57 1.98 17.16
N SER A 129 -21.57 3.05 17.98
CA SER A 129 -21.38 4.41 17.47
C SER A 129 -19.95 4.68 17.00
N MET A 130 -18.97 3.97 17.57
CA MET A 130 -17.58 4.04 17.15
C MET A 130 -17.37 3.33 15.82
N ASP A 131 -18.09 2.23 15.56
CA ASP A 131 -17.97 1.49 14.31
C ASP A 131 -18.25 2.39 13.09
N LEU A 132 -19.35 3.15 13.11
CA LEU A 132 -19.72 4.04 12.01
C LEU A 132 -18.75 5.22 11.85
N MET A 133 -18.23 5.75 12.96
CA MET A 133 -17.24 6.82 12.93
C MET A 133 -15.95 6.32 12.29
N VAL A 134 -15.43 5.19 12.75
CA VAL A 134 -14.22 4.59 12.20
C VAL A 134 -14.41 4.25 10.72
N ALA A 135 -15.54 3.63 10.34
CA ALA A 135 -15.84 3.33 8.94
C ALA A 135 -15.78 4.57 8.04
N GLY A 136 -16.36 5.69 8.48
CA GLY A 136 -16.29 6.95 7.72
C GLY A 136 -14.86 7.51 7.60
N HIS A 137 -14.02 7.31 8.61
CA HIS A 137 -12.59 7.68 8.51
C HIS A 137 -11.85 6.83 7.48
N LEU A 138 -12.09 5.51 7.44
CA LEU A 138 -11.45 4.62 6.47
C LEU A 138 -11.86 4.96 5.04
N GLU A 139 -13.12 5.33 4.83
CA GLU A 139 -13.61 5.81 3.53
C GLU A 139 -12.93 7.09 3.08
N GLN A 140 -12.78 8.07 3.97
CA GLN A 140 -12.06 9.31 3.65
C GLN A 140 -10.59 9.03 3.28
N MET A 141 -9.92 8.09 3.97
CA MET A 141 -8.54 7.72 3.64
C MET A 141 -8.41 7.09 2.24
N MET A 142 -9.43 6.37 1.75
CA MET A 142 -9.40 5.84 0.39
C MET A 142 -9.42 6.94 -0.66
N ASP A 143 -10.12 8.04 -0.38
CA ASP A 143 -10.18 9.22 -1.23
C ASP A 143 -8.88 10.02 -1.18
N ASP A 144 -8.23 10.07 -0.02
CA ASP A 144 -6.97 10.79 0.20
C ASP A 144 -5.76 10.12 -0.49
N ILE A 145 -5.80 8.79 -0.71
CA ILE A 145 -4.80 8.11 -1.56
C ILE A 145 -5.21 8.29 -3.02
N GLU A 146 -4.61 9.24 -3.71
CA GLU A 146 -4.77 9.37 -5.16
C GLU A 146 -4.03 8.24 -5.90
N MET A 147 -4.79 7.42 -6.63
CA MET A 147 -4.26 6.48 -7.63
C MET A 147 -4.44 7.01 -9.06
N ASP A 148 -5.18 8.10 -9.20
CA ASP A 148 -5.72 8.61 -10.46
C ASP A 148 -4.73 9.52 -11.18
N PHE A 149 -3.45 9.16 -11.17
CA PHE A 149 -2.44 9.75 -12.05
C PHE A 149 -2.63 9.32 -13.51
N LEU A 150 -3.88 9.17 -13.97
CA LEU A 150 -4.29 8.76 -15.33
C LEU A 150 -4.59 9.98 -16.21
#